data_AF-A0A6C0JID0-F1
#
_entry.id   AF-A0A6C0JID0-F1
#
_cell.length_a   1.000
_cell.length_b   1.000
_cell.length_c   1.000
_cell.angle_alpha   90.00
_cell.angle_beta   90.00
_cell.angle_gamma   90.00
#
_symmetry.space_group_name_H-M   'P 1'
#
loop_
_entity.id
_entity.type
_entity.pdbx_description
1 polymer ?
#
loop_
_entity_poly.entity_id
_entity_poly.type
_entity_poly.pdbx_seq_one_letter_code
_entity_poly.pdbx_strand_id
1 'polypeptide(L)'
;MSQAQLLKLFFEQFQLFIEQLILVFPDDPDFPVYLTNLKMAKMANPRMVVGAIEQHCLPFAATIKARNADFFLKYEFAEYEKDETIIPVIRKMKDMWVQISPANQGHIMDYVNNLLVLVTHYLGIRTGPSLPTPPAP
;
A
#
# COMPACT_ATOMS: atom_id res chain seq x y z
N MET A 1 4.30 21.89 4.71
CA MET A 1 4.77 20.85 5.65
C MET A 1 6.22 20.54 5.35
N SER A 2 7.07 20.36 6.36
CA SER A 2 8.43 19.88 6.17
C SER A 2 8.45 18.40 5.79
N GLN A 3 9.56 17.91 5.21
CA GLN A 3 9.73 16.47 4.94
C GLN A 3 9.59 15.62 6.21
N ALA A 4 10.05 16.12 7.35
CA ALA A 4 9.89 15.44 8.65
C ALA A 4 8.41 15.35 9.07
N GLN A 5 7.62 16.40 8.86
CA GLN A 5 6.18 16.39 9.13
C GLN A 5 5.43 15.43 8.19
N LEU A 6 5.76 15.42 6.90
CA LEU A 6 5.17 14.51 5.92
C LEU A 6 5.47 13.05 6.27
N LEU A 7 6.71 12.75 6.62
CA LEU A 7 7.12 11.39 7.01
C LEU A 7 6.42 10.95 8.30
N LYS A 8 6.32 11.83 9.30
CA LYS A 8 5.56 11.57 10.52
C LYS A 8 4.11 11.24 10.22
N LEU A 9 3.43 12.09 9.43
CA LEU A 9 2.03 11.90 9.06
C LEU A 9 1.83 10.62 8.23
N PHE A 10 2.74 10.30 7.32
CA PHE A 10 2.73 9.05 6.56
C PHE A 10 2.70 7.83 7.48
N PHE A 11 3.61 7.75 8.45
CA PHE A 11 3.63 6.62 9.38
C PHE A 11 2.41 6.58 10.31
N GLU A 12 1.88 7.73 10.73
CA GLU A 12 0.65 7.78 11.52
C GLU A 12 -0.55 7.24 10.72
N GLN A 13 -0.69 7.66 9.46
CA GLN A 13 -1.74 7.15 8.58
C GLN A 13 -1.56 5.67 8.24
N PHE A 14 -0.33 5.21 8.04
CA PHE A 14 -0.08 3.80 7.74
C PHE A 14 -0.36 2.92 8.96
N GLN A 15 0.01 3.39 10.16
CA GLN A 15 -0.34 2.70 11.39
C GLN A 15 -1.87 2.60 11.56
N LEU A 16 -2.58 3.71 11.39
CA LEU A 16 -4.04 3.74 11.49
C LEU A 16 -4.68 2.79 10.46
N PHE A 17 -4.17 2.77 9.23
CA PHE A 17 -4.66 1.86 8.19
C PHE A 17 -4.57 0.40 8.64
N ILE A 18 -3.40 -0.05 9.13
CA ILE A 18 -3.25 -1.43 9.60
C ILE A 18 -4.13 -1.70 10.82
N GLU A 19 -4.27 -0.75 11.75
CA GLU A 19 -5.18 -0.86 12.89
C GLU A 19 -6.64 -1.05 12.44
N GLN A 20 -7.09 -0.36 11.39
CA GLN A 20 -8.41 -0.59 10.80
C GLN A 20 -8.52 -1.99 10.17
N LEU A 21 -7.47 -2.47 9.49
CA LEU A 21 -7.48 -3.84 8.94
C LEU A 21 -7.58 -4.90 10.04
N ILE A 22 -6.94 -4.71 11.19
CA ILE A 22 -7.09 -5.60 12.36
C ILE A 22 -8.55 -5.65 12.83
N LEU A 23 -9.27 -4.52 12.80
CA LEU A 23 -10.68 -4.48 13.18
C LEU A 23 -11.59 -5.17 12.14
N VAL A 24 -11.26 -5.06 10.85
CA VAL A 24 -12.02 -5.68 9.76
C VAL A 24 -11.77 -7.18 9.69
N PHE A 25 -10.56 -7.62 10.02
CA PHE A 25 -10.12 -9.02 9.94
C PHE A 25 -9.53 -9.49 11.30
N PRO A 26 -10.36 -9.58 12.34
CA PRO A 26 -9.89 -9.85 13.70
C PRO A 26 -9.28 -11.24 13.88
N ASP A 27 -9.68 -12.20 13.06
CA ASP A 27 -9.19 -13.58 13.11
C ASP A 27 -7.88 -13.77 12.31
N ASP A 28 -7.39 -12.72 11.66
CA ASP A 28 -6.18 -12.75 10.86
C ASP A 28 -4.95 -12.36 11.71
N PRO A 29 -4.06 -13.32 12.02
CA PRO A 29 -2.91 -13.06 12.88
C PRO A 29 -1.82 -12.22 12.21
N ASP A 30 -1.87 -12.02 10.88
CA ASP A 30 -0.79 -11.35 10.17
C ASP A 30 -0.85 -9.83 10.31
N PHE A 31 -2.05 -9.21 10.39
CA PHE A 31 -2.12 -7.75 10.52
C PHE A 31 -1.48 -7.19 11.80
N PRO A 32 -1.64 -7.81 12.99
CA PRO A 32 -0.86 -7.45 14.17
C PRO A 32 0.67 -7.57 13.96
N VAL A 33 1.11 -8.58 13.21
CA VAL A 33 2.52 -8.76 12.85
C VAL A 33 2.98 -7.66 11.91
N TYR A 34 2.21 -7.32 10.87
CA TYR A 34 2.50 -6.22 9.95
C TYR A 34 2.58 -4.86 10.67
N LEU A 35 1.69 -4.61 11.64
CA LEU A 35 1.73 -3.41 12.47
C LEU A 35 3.04 -3.32 13.26
N THR A 36 3.47 -4.44 13.83
CA THR A 36 4.74 -4.54 14.58
C THR A 36 5.93 -4.32 13.65
N ASN A 37 5.94 -4.96 12.49
CA ASN A 37 6.99 -4.80 11.47
C ASN A 37 7.08 -3.37 10.95
N LEU A 38 5.96 -2.69 10.73
CA LEU A 38 5.92 -1.28 10.34
C LEU A 38 6.57 -0.39 11.41
N LYS A 39 6.25 -0.62 12.69
CA LYS A 39 6.83 0.13 13.82
C LYS A 39 8.34 -0.09 13.91
N MET A 40 8.80 -1.33 13.74
CA MET A 40 10.23 -1.64 13.71
C MET A 40 10.93 -1.00 12.51
N ALA A 41 10.36 -1.09 11.31
CA ALA A 41 10.91 -0.48 10.10
C ALA A 41 11.01 1.06 10.22
N LYS A 42 10.00 1.70 10.82
CA LYS A 42 10.02 3.13 11.13
C LYS A 42 11.21 3.52 12.03
N MET A 43 11.53 2.69 13.03
CA MET A 43 12.64 2.94 13.95
C MET A 43 14.00 2.66 13.32
N ALA A 44 14.10 1.59 12.53
CA ALA A 44 15.35 1.15 11.92
C ALA A 44 15.77 2.03 10.73
N ASN A 45 14.88 2.16 9.73
CA ASN A 45 15.11 2.99 8.55
C ASN A 45 13.77 3.41 7.92
N PRO A 46 13.20 4.56 8.30
CA PRO A 46 11.89 4.98 7.81
C PRO A 46 11.86 5.24 6.29
N ARG A 47 13.02 5.55 5.67
CA ARG A 47 13.10 5.75 4.22
C ARG A 47 12.93 4.47 3.42
N MET A 48 13.26 3.31 4.00
CA MET A 48 13.08 2.02 3.35
C MET A 48 11.60 1.75 3.02
N VAL A 49 10.70 2.10 3.95
CA VAL A 49 9.24 1.94 3.74
C VAL A 49 8.75 2.87 2.63
N VAL A 50 9.25 4.11 2.60
CA VAL A 50 8.93 5.06 1.52
C VAL A 50 9.41 4.53 0.16
N GLY A 51 10.64 4.02 0.11
CA GLY A 51 11.22 3.42 -1.11
C GLY A 51 10.43 2.22 -1.60
N ALA A 52 9.91 1.38 -0.71
CA ALA A 52 9.04 0.27 -1.10
C ALA A 52 7.73 0.76 -1.75
N ILE A 53 7.10 1.81 -1.22
CA ILE A 53 5.89 2.39 -1.85
C ILE A 53 6.21 3.05 -3.19
N GLU A 54 7.35 3.76 -3.28
CA GLU A 54 7.82 4.33 -4.53
C GLU A 54 8.02 3.24 -5.60
N GLN A 55 8.69 2.16 -5.26
CA GLN A 55 8.99 1.07 -6.19
C GLN A 55 7.73 0.30 -6.61
N HIS A 56 6.84 -0.01 -5.67
CA HIS A 56 5.76 -0.98 -5.89
C HIS A 56 4.39 -0.37 -6.11
N CYS A 57 4.13 0.86 -5.63
CA CYS A 57 2.81 1.49 -5.75
C CYS A 57 2.80 2.64 -6.75
N LEU A 58 3.90 3.40 -6.88
CA LEU A 58 3.95 4.56 -7.78
C LEU A 58 3.71 4.21 -9.27
N PRO A 59 4.19 3.06 -9.80
CA PRO A 59 3.85 2.64 -11.17
C PRO A 59 2.34 2.51 -11.42
N PHE A 60 1.56 2.28 -10.36
CA PHE A 60 0.11 2.13 -10.38
C PHE A 60 -0.62 3.38 -9.86
N ALA A 61 0.05 4.53 -9.77
CA ALA A 61 -0.53 5.72 -9.14
C ALA A 61 -1.83 6.20 -9.80
N ALA A 62 -1.92 6.12 -11.13
CA ALA A 62 -3.12 6.52 -11.86
C ALA A 62 -4.31 5.59 -11.56
N THR A 63 -4.09 4.28 -11.50
CA THR A 63 -5.14 3.28 -11.22
C THR A 63 -5.56 3.32 -9.75
N ILE A 64 -4.61 3.50 -8.82
CA ILE A 64 -4.89 3.72 -7.40
C ILE A 64 -5.76 4.98 -7.20
N LYS A 65 -5.42 6.09 -7.86
CA LYS A 65 -6.22 7.34 -7.82
C LYS A 65 -7.61 7.18 -8.40
N ALA A 66 -7.77 6.35 -9.43
CA ALA A 66 -9.07 6.02 -9.99
C ALA A 66 -9.90 5.06 -9.12
N ARG A 67 -9.37 4.63 -7.96
CA ARG A 67 -9.95 3.61 -7.07
C ARG A 67 -10.28 2.30 -7.78
N ASN A 68 -9.56 2.00 -8.85
CA ASN A 68 -9.78 0.78 -9.61
C ASN A 68 -8.85 -0.30 -9.06
N ALA A 69 -9.37 -1.30 -8.36
CA ALA A 69 -8.56 -2.40 -7.83
C ALA A 69 -8.13 -3.44 -8.87
N ASP A 70 -8.60 -3.34 -10.12
CA ASP A 70 -8.25 -4.28 -11.19
C ASP A 70 -6.74 -4.38 -11.42
N PHE A 71 -5.98 -3.29 -11.23
CA PHE A 71 -4.52 -3.35 -11.37
C PHE A 71 -3.92 -4.33 -10.37
N PHE A 72 -4.50 -4.47 -9.18
CA PHE A 72 -4.01 -5.39 -8.17
C PHE A 72 -4.56 -6.80 -8.43
N LEU A 73 -5.85 -6.91 -8.71
CA LEU A 73 -6.52 -8.20 -8.88
C LEU A 73 -6.03 -8.96 -10.13
N LYS A 74 -5.85 -8.27 -11.25
CA LYS A 74 -5.48 -8.85 -12.55
C LYS A 74 -3.99 -8.92 -12.81
N TYR A 75 -3.17 -8.25 -12.00
CA TYR A 75 -1.72 -8.31 -12.17
C TYR A 75 -1.18 -9.62 -11.59
N GLU A 76 -0.37 -10.32 -12.37
CA GLU A 76 0.08 -11.68 -12.06
C GLU A 76 1.22 -11.73 -11.05
N PHE A 77 1.94 -10.62 -10.84
CA PHE A 77 3.08 -10.54 -9.92
C PHE A 77 4.15 -11.61 -10.19
N ALA A 78 4.37 -11.95 -11.47
CA ALA A 78 5.31 -12.99 -11.91
C ALA A 78 6.75 -12.72 -11.45
N GLU A 79 7.11 -11.45 -11.25
CA GLU A 79 8.41 -11.06 -10.70
C GLU A 79 8.67 -11.57 -9.27
N TYR A 80 7.60 -11.93 -8.53
CA TYR A 80 7.68 -12.51 -7.19
C TYR A 80 7.40 -14.02 -7.17
N GLU A 81 7.21 -14.69 -8.30
CA GLU A 81 6.76 -16.09 -8.34
C GLU A 81 7.64 -17.05 -7.51
N LYS A 82 8.94 -16.75 -7.42
CA LYS A 82 9.92 -17.54 -6.65
C LYS A 82 10.07 -17.09 -5.19
N ASP A 83 9.37 -16.05 -4.78
CA ASP A 83 9.37 -15.54 -3.41
C ASP A 83 8.28 -16.25 -2.59
N GLU A 84 8.72 -17.27 -1.85
CA GLU A 84 7.87 -18.08 -0.97
C GLU A 84 7.22 -17.28 0.15
N THR A 85 7.67 -16.04 0.41
CA THR A 85 7.12 -15.18 1.48
C THR A 85 6.10 -14.19 0.94
N ILE A 86 6.33 -13.61 -0.24
CA ILE A 86 5.48 -12.53 -0.79
C ILE A 86 4.26 -13.08 -1.52
N ILE A 87 4.40 -14.15 -2.31
CA ILE A 87 3.28 -14.68 -3.11
C ILE A 87 2.09 -15.13 -2.26
N PRO A 88 2.28 -15.85 -1.14
CA PRO A 88 1.17 -16.19 -0.26
C PRO A 88 0.45 -14.95 0.28
N VAL A 89 1.20 -13.89 0.62
CA VAL A 89 0.63 -12.61 1.08
C VAL A 89 -0.19 -11.96 -0.03
N ILE A 90 0.31 -11.89 -1.26
CA ILE A 90 -0.42 -11.31 -2.40
C ILE A 90 -1.73 -12.06 -2.63
N ARG A 91 -1.69 -13.40 -2.69
CA ARG A 91 -2.89 -14.24 -2.90
C ARG A 91 -3.91 -14.01 -1.80
N LYS A 92 -3.46 -14.06 -0.55
CA LYS A 92 -4.28 -13.77 0.63
C LYS A 92 -4.95 -12.41 0.53
N MET A 93 -4.22 -11.35 0.19
CA MET A 93 -4.77 -10.00 0.05
C MET A 93 -5.83 -9.91 -1.07
N LYS A 94 -5.63 -10.62 -2.19
CA LYS A 94 -6.65 -10.73 -3.26
C LYS A 94 -7.91 -11.46 -2.77
N ASP A 95 -7.75 -12.56 -2.05
CA ASP A 95 -8.87 -13.34 -1.52
C ASP A 95 -9.67 -12.54 -0.48
N MET A 96 -9.00 -11.79 0.38
CA MET A 96 -9.66 -10.91 1.35
C MET A 96 -10.40 -9.75 0.68
N TRP A 97 -9.84 -9.20 -0.41
CA TRP A 97 -10.46 -8.12 -1.17
C TRP A 97 -11.84 -8.49 -1.70
N VAL A 98 -12.02 -9.72 -2.21
CA VAL A 98 -13.31 -10.17 -2.76
C VAL A 98 -14.35 -10.49 -1.69
N GLN A 99 -13.94 -10.63 -0.43
CA GLN A 99 -14.83 -10.96 0.70
C GLN A 99 -15.38 -9.73 1.42
N ILE A 100 -14.75 -8.57 1.28
CA ILE A 100 -15.19 -7.34 1.95
C ILE A 100 -16.27 -6.58 1.16
N SER A 101 -17.09 -5.80 1.86
CA SER A 101 -18.15 -5.00 1.25
C SER A 101 -17.60 -3.90 0.33
N PRO A 102 -18.36 -3.46 -0.69
CA PRO A 102 -17.94 -2.34 -1.55
C PRO A 102 -17.64 -1.04 -0.77
N ALA A 103 -18.34 -0.80 0.35
CA ALA A 103 -18.06 0.33 1.22
C ALA A 103 -16.66 0.21 1.87
N ASN A 104 -16.32 -0.96 2.41
CA ASN A 104 -15.01 -1.20 3.00
C ASN A 104 -13.89 -1.19 1.95
N GLN A 105 -14.14 -1.70 0.74
CA GLN A 105 -13.22 -1.57 -0.40
C GLN A 105 -12.93 -0.09 -0.69
N GLY A 106 -13.97 0.76 -0.71
CA GLY A 106 -13.82 2.21 -0.86
C GLY A 106 -12.94 2.83 0.22
N HIS A 107 -13.18 2.50 1.49
CA HIS A 107 -12.38 2.99 2.61
C HIS A 107 -10.91 2.53 2.54
N ILE A 108 -10.64 1.30 2.12
CA ILE A 108 -9.26 0.82 1.92
C ILE A 108 -8.58 1.60 0.80
N MET A 109 -9.26 1.83 -0.34
CA MET A 109 -8.69 2.64 -1.42
C MET A 109 -8.42 4.08 -0.98
N ASP A 110 -9.20 4.64 -0.06
CA ASP A 110 -8.94 5.96 0.50
C ASP A 110 -7.64 5.98 1.32
N TYR A 111 -7.40 4.98 2.16
CA TYR A 111 -6.13 4.84 2.86
C TYR A 111 -4.96 4.68 1.90
N VAL A 112 -5.06 3.78 0.92
CA VAL A 112 -3.98 3.55 -0.06
C VAL A 112 -3.68 4.83 -0.87
N ASN A 113 -4.71 5.56 -1.29
CA ASN A 113 -4.55 6.86 -1.95
C ASN A 113 -3.85 7.88 -1.06
N ASN A 114 -4.29 8.02 0.19
CA ASN A 114 -3.70 8.98 1.13
C ASN A 114 -2.22 8.69 1.38
N LEU A 115 -1.86 7.41 1.56
CA LEU A 115 -0.47 7.00 1.71
C LEU A 115 0.38 7.34 0.48
N LEU A 116 -0.14 7.07 -0.72
CA LEU A 116 0.55 7.39 -1.97
C LEU A 116 0.73 8.91 -2.15
N VAL A 117 -0.27 9.72 -1.81
CA VAL A 117 -0.18 11.18 -1.85
C VAL A 117 0.89 11.68 -0.88
N LEU A 118 0.95 11.14 0.34
CA LEU A 118 1.97 11.53 1.32
C LEU A 118 3.38 11.18 0.86
N VAL A 119 3.57 10.00 0.27
CA VAL A 119 4.86 9.55 -0.28
C VAL A 119 5.28 10.43 -1.46
N THR A 120 4.39 10.69 -2.43
CA THR A 120 4.70 11.55 -3.57
C THR A 120 5.08 12.97 -3.15
N HIS A 121 4.38 13.53 -2.16
CA HIS A 121 4.72 14.84 -1.58
C HIS A 121 6.08 14.81 -0.85
N TYR A 122 6.37 13.74 -0.10
CA TYR A 122 7.66 13.57 0.59
C TYR A 122 8.84 13.53 -0.40
N LEU A 123 8.67 12.80 -1.50
CA LEU A 123 9.66 12.64 -2.58
C LEU A 123 9.79 13.88 -3.49
N GLY A 124 8.89 14.85 -3.36
CA GLY A 124 8.88 16.03 -4.24
C GLY A 124 8.39 15.74 -5.66
N ILE A 125 7.73 14.60 -5.88
CA ILE A 125 7.17 14.21 -7.17
C ILE A 125 5.90 15.03 -7.41
N ARG A 126 5.95 15.93 -8.38
CA ARG A 126 4.75 16.61 -8.87
C ARG A 126 3.95 15.62 -9.69
N THR A 127 2.78 15.22 -9.22
CA THR A 127 1.89 14.37 -10.02
C THR A 127 1.28 15.19 -11.15
N GLY A 128 2.00 15.29 -12.28
CA GLY A 128 1.43 15.68 -13.57
C GLY A 128 0.57 14.55 -14.17
N PRO A 129 -0.10 14.77 -15.33
CA PRO A 129 -0.90 13.73 -15.97
C PRO A 129 -0.02 12.51 -16.27
N SER A 130 -0.52 11.35 -15.83
CA SER A 130 0.05 9.99 -15.84
C SER A 130 1.31 9.76 -16.69
N LEU A 131 2.36 9.21 -16.05
CA LEU A 131 3.34 8.41 -16.77
C LEU A 131 2.64 7.18 -17.38
N PRO A 132 3.05 6.74 -18.58
CA PRO A 132 2.46 5.58 -19.22
C PRO A 132 2.64 4.36 -18.31
N THR A 133 1.56 3.62 -18.13
CA THR A 133 1.52 2.32 -17.46
C THR A 133 2.66 1.45 -18.00
N PRO A 134 3.38 0.68 -17.16
CA PRO A 134 4.28 -0.34 -17.66
C PRO A 134 3.51 -1.25 -18.62
N PRO A 135 4.11 -1.69 -19.74
CA PRO A 135 3.47 -2.66 -20.60
C PRO A 135 3.10 -3.87 -19.75
N ALA A 136 1.84 -4.31 -19.86
CA ALA A 136 1.44 -5.59 -19.29
C ALA A 136 2.37 -6.69 -19.84
N PRO A 137 2.79 -7.66 -19.02
CA PRO A 137 3.51 -8.83 -19.52
C PRO A 137 2.69 -9.60 -20.55
#